data_AF-A0A445N343-F1
#
_entry.id   AF-A0A445N343-F1
#
_cell.length_a   1.000
_cell.length_b   1.000
_cell.length_c   1.000
_cell.angle_alpha   90.00
_cell.angle_beta   90.00
_cell.angle_gamma   90.00
#
_symmetry.space_group_name_H-M   'P 1'
#
loop_
_entity.id
_entity.type
_entity.pdbx_description
1 polymer ?
#
loop_
_entity_poly.entity_id
_entity_poly.type
_entity_poly.pdbx_seq_one_letter_code
_entity_poly.pdbx_strand_id
1 'polypeptide(L)'
;MKKRLFNLFGTLIVLLGFILIGLLSKKSNYADNHTPEMLSSETAEIASAPSDWMEIYLNDEKVGYSANQISPVQEDYLVEEEIVLSLNLMGKPGIVNSVTRCVVGHQFQLKSFTFKMTSDAVQFRVSGNVEKGRLVIETGEGKERRTESVELTETPMVAPVITHFFKNRHIEVGQSFSFPILDPSTMAKETMTAKIAGKDLEPI
;
A
#
# COMPACT_ATOMS: atom_id res chain seq x y z
N MET A 1 -46.26 18.65 36.93
CA MET A 1 -45.71 19.31 35.71
C MET A 1 -44.27 18.93 35.34
N LYS A 2 -43.39 18.53 36.29
CA LYS A 2 -41.95 18.25 36.03
C LYS A 2 -41.65 17.03 35.12
N LYS A 3 -42.45 15.95 35.17
CA LYS A 3 -42.26 14.75 34.32
C LYS A 3 -42.49 15.00 32.82
N ARG A 4 -43.39 15.92 32.46
CA ARG A 4 -43.64 16.27 31.05
C ARG A 4 -42.50 17.08 30.45
N LEU A 5 -41.87 17.98 31.22
CA LEU A 5 -40.67 18.69 30.80
C LEU A 5 -39.46 17.75 30.63
N PHE A 6 -39.30 16.79 31.54
CA PHE A 6 -38.21 15.80 31.44
C PHE A 6 -38.34 14.93 30.19
N ASN A 7 -39.57 14.48 29.88
CA ASN A 7 -39.83 13.74 28.65
C ASN A 7 -39.60 14.61 27.40
N LEU A 8 -40.00 15.89 27.43
CA LEU A 8 -39.78 16.81 26.30
C LEU A 8 -38.29 17.03 26.02
N PHE A 9 -37.48 17.19 27.07
CA PHE A 9 -36.03 17.32 26.97
C PHE A 9 -35.37 16.04 26.44
N GLY A 10 -35.82 14.88 26.93
CA GLY A 10 -35.35 13.58 26.43
C GLY A 10 -35.67 13.37 24.95
N THR A 11 -36.89 13.73 24.52
CA THR A 11 -37.27 13.63 23.10
C THR A 11 -36.44 14.55 22.20
N LEU A 12 -36.14 15.77 22.68
CA LEU A 12 -35.31 16.72 21.94
C LEU A 12 -33.87 16.21 21.76
N ILE A 13 -33.28 15.59 22.79
CA ILE A 13 -31.94 15.00 22.73
C ILE A 13 -31.91 13.83 21.73
N VAL A 14 -32.93 12.98 21.74
CA VAL A 14 -33.01 11.85 20.79
C VAL A 14 -33.16 12.35 19.35
N LEU A 15 -34.01 13.36 19.11
CA LEU A 15 -34.15 13.98 17.78
C LEU A 15 -32.86 14.63 17.30
N LEU A 16 -32.15 15.35 18.19
CA LEU A 16 -30.85 15.94 17.88
C LEU A 16 -29.82 14.85 17.55
N GLY A 17 -29.85 13.72 18.26
CA GLY A 17 -29.02 12.55 17.97
C GLY A 17 -29.30 11.98 16.58
N PHE A 18 -30.56 11.78 16.21
CA PHE A 18 -30.93 11.32 14.87
C PHE A 18 -30.54 12.32 13.77
N ILE A 19 -30.65 13.63 14.02
CA ILE A 19 -30.22 14.67 13.08
C ILE A 19 -28.70 14.63 12.89
N LEU A 20 -27.92 14.50 13.97
CA LEU A 20 -26.47 14.39 13.90
C LEU A 20 -26.02 13.11 13.19
N ILE A 21 -26.66 11.97 13.47
CA ILE A 21 -26.41 10.70 12.77
C ILE A 21 -26.75 10.83 11.29
N GLY A 22 -27.89 11.45 10.95
CA GLY A 22 -28.29 11.69 9.56
C GLY A 22 -27.35 12.64 8.81
N LEU A 23 -26.84 13.68 9.47
CA LEU A 23 -25.85 14.59 8.91
C LEU A 23 -24.49 13.90 8.68
N LEU A 24 -24.08 13.01 9.59
CA LEU A 24 -22.86 12.22 9.45
C LEU A 24 -22.98 11.17 8.34
N SER A 25 -24.14 10.52 8.17
CA SER A 25 -24.39 9.59 7.06
C SER A 25 -24.35 10.28 5.69
N LYS A 26 -24.72 11.56 5.61
CA LYS A 26 -24.60 12.36 4.37
C LYS A 26 -23.16 12.72 4.04
N LYS A 27 -22.25 12.75 5.02
CA LYS A 27 -20.80 12.97 4.79
C LYS A 27 -20.03 11.65 4.57
N SER A 28 -20.60 10.51 4.98
CA SER A 28 -19.99 9.18 4.83
C SER A 28 -20.34 8.47 3.52
N ASN A 29 -21.19 9.05 2.66
CA ASN A 29 -21.52 8.52 1.35
C ASN A 29 -21.15 9.51 0.25
N TYR A 30 -19.95 10.09 0.32
CA TYR A 30 -19.28 10.60 -0.87
C TYR A 30 -18.60 9.42 -1.58
N ALA A 31 -19.40 8.43 -1.96
CA ALA A 31 -19.06 7.52 -3.04
C ALA A 31 -19.29 8.34 -4.31
N ASP A 32 -18.25 9.06 -4.72
CA ASP A 32 -18.26 9.74 -6.00
C ASP A 32 -18.38 8.66 -7.07
N ASN A 33 -19.43 8.74 -7.90
CA ASN A 33 -19.64 7.84 -9.03
C ASN A 33 -18.67 8.21 -10.16
N HIS A 34 -17.39 8.27 -9.86
CA HIS A 34 -16.36 8.25 -10.89
C HIS A 34 -16.24 6.79 -11.32
N THR A 35 -16.79 6.51 -12.50
CA THR A 35 -16.43 5.32 -13.27
C THR A 35 -14.90 5.22 -13.23
N PRO A 36 -14.31 4.09 -12.80
CA PRO A 36 -12.86 3.95 -12.80
C PRO A 36 -12.43 4.11 -14.25
N GLU A 37 -11.81 5.25 -14.53
CA GLU A 37 -11.29 5.53 -15.85
C GLU A 37 -10.15 4.55 -16.07
N MET A 38 -10.32 3.65 -17.03
CA MET A 38 -9.29 2.69 -17.39
C MET A 38 -8.15 3.49 -18.04
N LEU A 39 -7.13 3.81 -17.25
CA LEU A 39 -6.10 4.79 -17.59
C LEU A 39 -5.32 4.38 -18.85
N SER A 40 -5.54 5.10 -19.94
CA SER A 40 -4.55 5.22 -21.01
C SER A 40 -3.45 6.17 -20.53
N SER A 41 -2.34 5.61 -20.03
CA SER A 41 -1.18 6.39 -19.60
C SER A 41 -0.14 6.41 -20.72
N GLU A 42 0.13 7.59 -21.26
CA GLU A 42 1.37 7.85 -21.99
C GLU A 42 2.49 7.84 -20.92
N THR A 43 3.13 6.68 -20.73
CA THR A 43 4.18 6.50 -19.71
C THR A 43 5.47 7.17 -20.21
N ALA A 44 5.88 8.26 -19.56
CA ALA A 44 7.22 8.80 -19.75
C ALA A 44 8.27 7.81 -19.21
N GLU A 45 9.34 7.56 -19.97
CA GLU A 45 10.42 6.67 -19.53
C GLU A 45 11.08 7.18 -18.24
N ILE A 46 11.15 6.30 -17.22
CA ILE A 46 11.76 6.60 -15.93
C ILE A 46 13.27 6.46 -16.04
N ALA A 47 14.00 7.57 -15.96
CA ALA A 47 15.43 7.55 -15.71
C ALA A 47 15.71 7.04 -14.29
N SER A 48 16.88 6.44 -14.05
CA SER A 48 17.29 6.01 -12.71
C SER A 48 17.14 7.16 -11.72
N ALA A 49 16.27 6.98 -10.73
CA ALA A 49 15.97 8.00 -9.73
C ALA A 49 16.87 7.81 -8.49
N PRO A 50 17.21 8.91 -7.78
CA PRO A 50 17.79 8.81 -6.44
C PRO A 50 16.86 8.00 -5.52
N SER A 51 17.43 7.32 -4.54
CA SER A 51 16.63 6.59 -3.55
C SER A 51 15.76 7.57 -2.75
N ASP A 52 14.48 7.24 -2.62
CA ASP A 52 13.55 7.89 -1.70
C ASP A 52 13.74 7.32 -0.30
N TRP A 53 14.04 8.19 0.66
CA TRP A 53 14.24 7.80 2.05
C TRP A 53 13.04 8.25 2.88
N MET A 54 12.53 7.36 3.73
CA MET A 54 11.50 7.69 4.71
C MET A 54 11.95 7.21 6.09
N GLU A 55 11.65 8.01 7.11
CA GLU A 55 11.80 7.59 8.50
C GLU A 55 10.54 6.84 8.95
N ILE A 56 10.72 5.81 9.77
CA ILE A 56 9.62 5.00 10.28
C ILE A 56 9.49 5.24 11.78
N TYR A 57 8.28 5.65 12.19
CA TYR A 57 7.93 5.93 13.57
C TYR A 57 6.87 4.95 14.09
N LEU A 58 7.02 4.53 15.34
CA LEU A 58 6.03 3.74 16.07
C LEU A 58 5.80 4.41 17.41
N ASN A 59 4.56 4.79 17.72
CA ASN A 59 4.21 5.53 18.95
C ASN A 59 5.09 6.77 19.16
N ASP A 60 5.26 7.59 18.11
CA ASP A 60 6.10 8.79 18.09
C ASP A 60 7.61 8.56 18.30
N GLU A 61 8.06 7.31 18.40
CA GLU A 61 9.48 6.94 18.49
C GLU A 61 10.00 6.50 17.13
N LYS A 62 11.16 7.02 16.71
CA LYS A 62 11.81 6.57 15.48
C LYS A 62 12.30 5.14 15.68
N VAL A 63 11.72 4.21 14.93
CA VAL A 63 12.07 2.78 14.96
C VAL A 63 12.86 2.36 13.73
N GLY A 64 12.99 3.18 12.69
CA GLY A 64 13.72 2.75 11.51
C GLY A 64 13.70 3.69 10.33
N TYR A 65 14.01 3.13 9.17
CA TYR A 65 13.94 3.81 7.88
C TYR A 65 13.59 2.84 6.76
N SER A 66 13.10 3.38 5.65
CA SER A 66 13.02 2.70 4.36
C SER A 66 13.78 3.49 3.31
N ALA A 67 14.45 2.79 2.40
CA ALA A 67 15.05 3.34 1.20
C ALA A 67 14.45 2.62 -0.01
N ASN A 68 13.94 3.38 -0.97
CA ASN A 68 13.24 2.84 -2.13
C ASN A 68 13.83 3.45 -3.42
N GLN A 69 14.11 2.62 -4.42
CA GLN A 69 14.69 3.05 -5.68
C GLN A 69 14.01 2.38 -6.86
N ILE A 70 13.91 3.11 -7.97
CA ILE A 70 13.49 2.58 -9.26
C ILE A 70 14.57 2.82 -10.33
N SER A 71 14.80 1.82 -11.17
CA SER A 71 15.71 1.89 -12.30
C SER A 71 15.14 1.15 -13.51
N PRO A 72 15.43 1.58 -14.75
CA PRO A 72 15.05 0.85 -15.95
C PRO A 72 15.83 -0.47 -16.05
N VAL A 73 15.16 -1.54 -16.49
CA VAL A 73 15.77 -2.84 -16.79
C VAL A 73 15.15 -3.41 -18.06
N GLN A 74 15.92 -3.46 -19.16
CA GLN A 74 15.39 -3.84 -20.48
C GLN A 74 14.18 -2.95 -20.88
N GLU A 75 13.00 -3.55 -21.08
CA GLU A 75 11.72 -2.88 -21.38
C GLU A 75 10.82 -2.76 -20.11
N ASP A 76 11.41 -2.88 -18.93
CA ASP A 76 10.72 -2.92 -17.64
C ASP A 76 11.38 -1.99 -16.62
N TYR A 77 10.85 -1.98 -15.39
CA TYR A 77 11.45 -1.33 -14.25
C TYR A 77 11.82 -2.32 -13.16
N LEU A 78 13.00 -2.13 -12.58
CA LEU A 78 13.43 -2.75 -11.33
C LEU A 78 13.15 -1.77 -10.19
N VAL A 79 12.33 -2.21 -9.24
CA VAL A 79 12.08 -1.49 -7.98
C VAL A 79 12.74 -2.27 -6.86
N GLU A 80 13.55 -1.59 -6.06
CA GLU A 80 14.22 -2.14 -4.88
C GLU A 80 13.82 -1.33 -3.65
N GLU A 81 13.50 -2.03 -2.57
CA GLU A 81 13.22 -1.43 -1.27
C GLU A 81 13.99 -2.16 -0.18
N GLU A 82 14.66 -1.39 0.66
CA GLU A 82 15.23 -1.86 1.92
C GLU A 82 14.50 -1.19 3.07
N ILE A 83 14.09 -1.98 4.07
CA ILE A 83 13.52 -1.49 5.32
C ILE A 83 14.36 -2.03 6.47
N VAL A 84 14.78 -1.13 7.36
CA VAL A 84 15.48 -1.49 8.60
C VAL A 84 14.69 -0.97 9.78
N LEU A 85 14.30 -1.87 10.68
CA LEU A 85 13.53 -1.57 11.89
C LEU A 85 14.26 -2.08 13.14
N SER A 86 14.27 -1.27 14.18
CA SER A 86 14.63 -1.66 15.54
C SER A 86 13.34 -1.80 16.35
N LEU A 87 13.00 -3.04 16.72
CA LEU A 87 11.74 -3.39 17.36
C LEU A 87 11.97 -4.33 18.54
N ASN A 88 11.00 -4.38 19.46
CA ASN A 88 10.97 -5.41 20.50
C ASN A 88 10.36 -6.71 19.93
N LEU A 89 11.21 -7.69 19.65
CA LEU A 89 10.86 -9.01 19.15
C LEU A 89 10.82 -9.99 20.32
N MET A 90 9.66 -10.61 20.58
CA MET A 90 9.48 -11.59 21.67
C MET A 90 9.97 -11.06 23.04
N GLY A 91 9.76 -9.76 23.30
CA GLY A 91 10.17 -9.11 24.55
C GLY A 91 11.64 -8.69 24.63
N LYS A 92 12.40 -8.75 23.52
CA LYS A 92 13.79 -8.30 23.46
C LYS A 92 14.01 -7.32 22.30
N PRO A 93 14.83 -6.27 22.46
CA PRO A 93 15.24 -5.43 21.34
C PRO A 93 15.93 -6.27 20.26
N GLY A 94 15.58 -6.04 19.01
CA GLY A 94 16.15 -6.72 17.86
C GLY A 94 16.04 -5.87 16.61
N ILE A 95 16.84 -6.21 15.59
CA ILE A 95 16.79 -5.56 14.29
C ILE A 95 16.09 -6.49 13.31
N VAL A 96 15.15 -5.94 12.54
CA VAL A 96 14.56 -6.58 11.37
C VAL A 96 15.04 -5.82 10.14
N ASN A 97 15.71 -6.52 9.24
CA ASN A 97 16.03 -6.02 7.90
C ASN A 97 15.17 -6.77 6.89
N SER A 98 14.54 -6.05 5.97
CA SER A 98 13.90 -6.65 4.81
C SER A 98 14.31 -5.97 3.52
N VAL A 99 14.46 -6.79 2.48
CA VAL A 99 14.73 -6.35 1.12
C VAL A 99 13.66 -6.91 0.20
N THR A 100 13.00 -6.02 -0.54
CA THR A 100 12.07 -6.34 -1.61
C THR A 100 12.69 -5.94 -2.93
N ARG A 101 12.66 -6.82 -3.93
CA ARG A 101 12.98 -6.50 -5.33
C ARG A 101 11.84 -6.91 -6.21
N CYS A 102 11.43 -6.04 -7.13
CA CYS A 102 10.35 -6.30 -8.06
C CYS A 102 10.74 -5.91 -9.47
N VAL A 103 10.40 -6.76 -10.44
CA VAL A 103 10.36 -6.36 -11.86
C VAL A 103 8.91 -6.06 -12.20
N VAL A 104 8.67 -4.89 -12.76
CA VAL A 104 7.33 -4.40 -13.13
C VAL A 104 7.32 -3.87 -14.55
N GLY A 105 6.17 -3.98 -15.21
CA GLY A 105 5.98 -3.41 -16.55
C GLY A 105 5.84 -1.88 -16.54
N HIS A 106 5.67 -1.29 -17.73
CA HIS A 106 5.50 0.16 -17.91
C HIS A 106 4.26 0.76 -17.23
N GLN A 107 3.25 -0.05 -16.92
CA GLN A 107 2.08 0.39 -16.14
C GLN A 107 2.20 -0.02 -14.67
N PHE A 108 3.40 -0.43 -14.24
CA PHE A 108 3.75 -0.89 -12.89
C PHE A 108 3.10 -2.20 -12.44
N GLN A 109 2.53 -2.96 -13.37
CA GLN A 109 2.02 -4.30 -13.11
C GLN A 109 3.18 -5.27 -12.78
N LEU A 110 2.99 -6.10 -11.75
CA LEU A 110 3.98 -7.08 -11.30
C LEU A 110 4.32 -8.11 -12.40
N LYS A 111 5.61 -8.30 -12.65
CA LYS A 111 6.14 -9.44 -13.42
C LYS A 111 6.78 -10.47 -12.50
N SER A 112 7.64 -10.03 -11.59
CA SER A 112 8.24 -10.89 -10.57
C SER A 112 8.63 -10.13 -9.33
N PHE A 113 8.75 -10.83 -8.20
CA PHE A 113 9.34 -10.28 -6.99
C PHE A 113 10.19 -11.28 -6.24
N THR A 114 11.07 -10.75 -5.40
CA THR A 114 11.73 -11.46 -4.32
C THR A 114 11.63 -10.63 -3.06
N PHE A 115 11.36 -11.29 -1.94
CA PHE A 115 11.34 -10.72 -0.62
C PHE A 115 12.21 -11.55 0.30
N LYS A 116 13.05 -10.87 1.06
CA LYS A 116 13.83 -11.48 2.13
C LYS A 116 13.66 -10.63 3.38
N MET A 117 13.37 -11.27 4.49
CA MET A 117 13.38 -10.65 5.81
C MET A 117 14.31 -11.44 6.73
N THR A 118 15.12 -10.73 7.50
CA THR A 118 16.11 -11.31 8.40
C THR A 118 16.10 -10.57 9.72
N SER A 119 16.12 -11.35 10.79
CA SER A 119 16.38 -10.91 12.16
C SER A 119 17.34 -11.91 12.82
N ASP A 120 17.68 -11.66 14.08
CA ASP A 120 18.53 -12.57 14.86
C ASP A 120 17.92 -13.97 15.04
N ALA A 121 16.59 -14.08 15.03
CA ALA A 121 15.87 -15.32 15.33
C ALA A 121 15.26 -16.02 14.12
N VAL A 122 14.90 -15.27 13.06
CA VAL A 122 14.18 -15.80 11.91
C VAL A 122 14.71 -15.23 10.60
N GLN A 123 14.75 -16.09 9.58
CA GLN A 123 14.91 -15.69 8.19
C GLN A 123 13.69 -16.16 7.41
N PHE A 124 13.12 -15.27 6.62
CA PHE A 124 12.01 -15.56 5.74
C PHE A 124 12.36 -15.13 4.33
N ARG A 125 11.97 -15.95 3.35
CA ARG A 125 12.19 -15.70 1.94
C ARG A 125 10.99 -16.17 1.16
N VAL A 126 10.55 -15.33 0.23
CA VAL A 126 9.51 -15.67 -0.72
C VAL A 126 9.81 -14.99 -2.05
N SER A 127 9.52 -15.66 -3.15
CA SER A 127 9.57 -15.10 -4.49
C SER A 127 8.27 -15.37 -5.22
N GLY A 128 8.00 -14.59 -6.26
CA GLY A 128 6.85 -14.83 -7.11
C GLY A 128 7.13 -14.44 -8.54
N ASN A 129 6.56 -15.19 -9.48
CA ASN A 129 6.59 -14.90 -10.92
C ASN A 129 5.17 -14.94 -11.47
N VAL A 130 4.81 -13.93 -12.26
CA VAL A 130 3.52 -13.87 -12.96
C VAL A 130 3.67 -14.59 -14.29
N GLU A 131 3.00 -15.74 -14.41
CA GLU A 131 3.02 -16.58 -15.60
C GLU A 131 1.58 -16.87 -16.03
N LYS A 132 1.22 -16.43 -17.25
CA LYS A 132 -0.07 -16.78 -17.89
C LYS A 132 -1.30 -16.51 -16.99
N GLY A 133 -1.32 -15.38 -16.28
CA GLY A 133 -2.43 -15.00 -15.39
C GLY A 133 -2.42 -15.71 -14.03
N ARG A 134 -1.30 -16.33 -13.64
CA ARG A 134 -1.10 -16.95 -12.34
C ARG A 134 0.14 -16.38 -11.66
N LEU A 135 0.10 -16.26 -10.33
CA LEU A 135 1.27 -15.99 -9.53
C LEU A 135 1.82 -17.32 -9.01
N VAL A 136 3.00 -17.71 -9.49
CA VAL A 136 3.75 -18.86 -8.99
C VAL A 136 4.64 -18.37 -7.87
N ILE A 137 4.40 -18.84 -6.65
CA ILE A 137 5.05 -18.39 -5.42
C ILE A 137 5.98 -19.48 -4.93
N GLU A 138 7.22 -19.14 -4.60
CA GLU A 138 8.14 -20.03 -3.90
C GLU A 138 8.49 -19.46 -2.54
N THR A 139 8.29 -20.23 -1.48
CA THR A 139 8.61 -19.83 -0.10
C THR A 139 9.72 -20.73 0.45
N GLY A 140 10.68 -20.14 1.17
CA GLY A 140 11.80 -20.86 1.80
C GLY A 140 12.96 -21.16 0.85
N GLU A 141 13.95 -21.90 1.35
CA GLU A 141 15.16 -22.28 0.61
C GLU A 141 15.50 -23.76 0.83
N GLY A 142 16.28 -24.33 -0.10
CA GLY A 142 16.77 -25.71 0.03
C GLY A 142 15.65 -26.73 0.17
N LYS A 143 15.72 -27.57 1.21
CA LYS A 143 14.77 -28.66 1.46
C LYS A 143 13.41 -28.20 1.99
N GLU A 144 13.32 -26.96 2.49
CA GLU A 144 12.08 -26.39 3.03
C GLU A 144 11.29 -25.59 1.98
N ARG A 145 11.78 -25.56 0.73
CA ARG A 145 11.13 -24.85 -0.35
C ARG A 145 9.73 -25.40 -0.62
N ARG A 146 8.74 -24.52 -0.65
CA ARG A 146 7.36 -24.82 -1.06
C ARG A 146 6.99 -23.96 -2.24
N THR A 147 6.28 -24.56 -3.19
CA THR A 147 5.77 -23.87 -4.37
C THR A 147 4.26 -23.93 -4.38
N GLU A 148 3.64 -22.78 -4.58
CA GLU A 148 2.19 -22.63 -4.67
C GLU A 148 1.84 -21.79 -5.90
N SER A 149 0.63 -21.95 -6.42
CA SER A 149 0.16 -21.15 -7.56
C SER A 149 -1.21 -20.60 -7.26
N VAL A 150 -1.38 -19.31 -7.52
CA VAL A 150 -2.63 -18.58 -7.26
C VAL A 150 -3.09 -17.93 -8.55
N GLU A 151 -4.35 -18.15 -8.92
CA GLU A 151 -4.93 -17.47 -10.08
C GLU A 151 -5.10 -15.98 -9.79
N LEU A 152 -4.78 -15.16 -10.80
CA LEU A 152 -4.92 -13.71 -10.75
C LEU A 152 -6.11 -13.31 -11.61
N THR A 153 -7.10 -12.67 -10.99
CA THR A 153 -8.18 -12.00 -11.73
C THR A 153 -7.63 -10.80 -12.51
N GLU A 154 -6.66 -10.11 -11.91
CA GLU A 154 -5.89 -9.00 -12.48
C GLU A 154 -4.48 -9.02 -11.87
N THR A 155 -3.49 -8.50 -12.61
CA THR A 155 -2.10 -8.48 -12.15
C THR A 155 -1.91 -7.39 -11.08
N PRO A 156 -1.52 -7.74 -9.85
CA PRO A 156 -1.36 -6.76 -8.78
C PRO A 156 -0.16 -5.84 -9.01
N MET A 157 -0.21 -4.66 -8.42
CA MET A 157 1.00 -3.88 -8.12
C MET A 157 1.60 -4.34 -6.79
N VAL A 158 2.85 -3.99 -6.53
CA VAL A 158 3.50 -4.27 -5.24
C VAL A 158 3.64 -2.96 -4.47
N ALA A 159 3.49 -3.00 -3.14
CA ALA A 159 3.51 -1.80 -2.30
C ALA A 159 4.69 -0.83 -2.55
N PRO A 160 5.95 -1.30 -2.74
CA PRO A 160 7.10 -0.41 -2.98
C PRO A 160 6.99 0.41 -4.28
N VAL A 161 6.05 0.07 -5.16
CA VAL A 161 5.89 0.67 -6.48
C VAL A 161 4.90 1.85 -6.46
N ILE A 162 4.05 1.95 -5.44
CA ILE A 162 2.96 2.94 -5.37
C ILE A 162 3.50 4.39 -5.47
N THR A 163 4.58 4.69 -4.76
CA THR A 163 5.16 6.04 -4.75
C THR A 163 5.60 6.46 -6.16
N HIS A 164 6.22 5.54 -6.90
CA HIS A 164 6.62 5.75 -8.29
C HIS A 164 5.44 5.84 -9.26
N PHE A 165 4.38 5.08 -9.00
CA PHE A 165 3.15 5.10 -9.78
C PHE A 165 2.54 6.50 -9.86
N PHE A 166 2.54 7.26 -8.76
CA PHE A 166 1.95 8.60 -8.74
C PHE A 166 2.90 9.73 -9.15
N LYS A 167 4.20 9.60 -8.88
CA LYS A 167 5.20 10.67 -9.14
C LYS A 167 5.24 11.15 -10.61
N ASN A 168 5.06 10.24 -11.55
CA ASN A 168 5.23 10.53 -12.98
C ASN A 168 3.91 10.66 -13.75
N ARG A 169 2.79 10.78 -13.03
CA ARG A 169 1.46 10.93 -13.66
C ARG A 169 0.87 12.30 -13.39
N HIS A 170 0.07 12.75 -14.35
CA HIS A 170 -0.83 13.85 -14.09
C HIS A 170 -1.92 13.38 -13.13
N ILE A 171 -1.94 13.95 -11.93
CA ILE A 171 -2.93 13.65 -10.89
C ILE A 171 -3.66 14.93 -10.51
N GLU A 172 -4.97 14.84 -10.36
CA GLU A 172 -5.83 15.96 -9.98
C GLU A 172 -6.45 15.74 -8.61
N VAL A 173 -6.62 16.82 -7.84
CA VAL A 173 -7.28 16.77 -6.54
C VAL A 173 -8.70 16.27 -6.70
N GLY A 174 -9.09 15.31 -5.86
CA GLY A 174 -10.40 14.66 -5.93
C GLY A 174 -10.40 13.35 -6.71
N GLN A 175 -9.40 13.09 -7.56
CA GLN A 175 -9.29 11.81 -8.26
C GLN A 175 -9.12 10.64 -7.27
N SER A 176 -9.72 9.52 -7.63
CA SER A 176 -9.63 8.25 -6.91
C SER A 176 -9.13 7.15 -7.83
N PHE A 177 -8.16 6.37 -7.34
CA PHE A 177 -7.57 5.24 -8.02
C PHE A 177 -7.83 3.99 -7.20
N SER A 178 -8.23 2.91 -7.85
CA SER A 178 -8.40 1.60 -7.23
C SER A 178 -7.58 0.58 -7.99
N PHE A 179 -6.78 -0.20 -7.28
CA PHE A 179 -5.95 -1.23 -7.91
C PHE A 179 -5.64 -2.38 -6.95
N PRO A 180 -5.44 -3.58 -7.50
CA PRO A 180 -4.99 -4.74 -6.75
C PRO A 180 -3.56 -4.51 -6.24
N ILE A 181 -3.32 -4.83 -4.98
CA ILE A 181 -2.00 -4.78 -4.36
C ILE A 181 -1.63 -6.12 -3.75
N LEU A 182 -0.37 -6.50 -3.92
CA LEU A 182 0.27 -7.61 -3.25
C LEU A 182 1.34 -7.05 -2.30
N ASP A 183 1.31 -7.47 -1.03
CA ASP A 183 2.39 -7.26 -0.08
C ASP A 183 3.23 -8.53 0.04
N PRO A 184 4.48 -8.57 -0.45
CA PRO A 184 5.35 -9.74 -0.36
C PRO A 184 5.70 -10.18 1.07
N SER A 185 5.59 -9.28 2.05
CA SER A 185 5.94 -9.58 3.44
C SER A 185 4.89 -10.43 4.15
N THR A 186 3.62 -10.26 3.77
CA THR A 186 2.47 -10.98 4.34
C THR A 186 1.79 -11.90 3.32
N MET A 187 2.14 -11.78 2.04
CA MET A 187 1.43 -12.34 0.89
C MET A 187 -0.05 -11.93 0.82
N ALA A 188 -0.42 -10.86 1.53
CA ALA A 188 -1.77 -10.31 1.48
C ALA A 188 -2.06 -9.74 0.09
N LYS A 189 -3.26 -10.05 -0.42
CA LYS A 189 -3.81 -9.49 -1.65
C LYS A 189 -5.00 -8.64 -1.26
N GLU A 190 -4.91 -7.35 -1.53
CA GLU A 190 -5.96 -6.39 -1.18
C GLU A 190 -6.25 -5.47 -2.37
N THR A 191 -7.38 -4.76 -2.31
CA THR A 191 -7.65 -3.65 -3.23
C THR A 191 -7.32 -2.37 -2.50
N MET A 192 -6.32 -1.63 -2.97
CA MET A 192 -6.00 -0.33 -2.42
C MET A 192 -6.80 0.75 -3.14
N THR A 193 -7.40 1.66 -2.37
CA THR A 193 -8.02 2.89 -2.89
C THR A 193 -7.17 4.09 -2.47
N ALA A 194 -6.65 4.81 -3.45
CA ALA A 194 -5.94 6.07 -3.24
C ALA A 194 -6.83 7.25 -3.65
N LYS A 195 -6.96 8.27 -2.80
CA LYS A 195 -7.65 9.53 -3.12
C LYS A 195 -6.68 10.68 -3.06
N ILE A 196 -6.62 11.48 -4.11
CA ILE A 196 -5.77 12.67 -4.15
C ILE A 196 -6.42 13.76 -3.29
N ALA A 197 -5.87 13.97 -2.10
CA ALA A 197 -6.44 14.88 -1.10
C ALA A 197 -6.07 16.35 -1.34
N GLY A 198 -4.93 16.60 -1.98
CA GLY A 198 -4.38 17.93 -2.19
C GLY A 198 -3.06 17.87 -2.94
N LYS A 199 -2.52 19.03 -3.27
CA LYS A 199 -1.18 19.16 -3.83
C LYS A 199 -0.32 19.88 -2.80
N ASP A 200 0.67 19.18 -2.25
CA ASP A 200 1.70 19.85 -1.46
C ASP A 200 2.58 20.63 -2.43
N LEU A 201 2.59 21.95 -2.27
CA LEU A 201 3.58 22.82 -2.88
C LEU A 201 4.78 22.78 -1.93
N GLU A 202 5.83 22.05 -2.27
CA GLU A 202 7.10 22.29 -1.57
C GLU A 202 7.47 23.78 -1.72
N PRO A 203 7.78 24.49 -0.63
CA PRO A 203 8.28 25.85 -0.74
C PRO A 203 9.65 25.79 -1.44
N ILE A 204 9.73 26.49 -2.58
CA ILE A 204 10.96 26.73 -3.36
C ILE A 204 11.98 27.48 -2.51
#